data_AF-A0A437LEM6-F1
#
_entry.id   AF-A0A437LEM6-F1
#
_cell.length_a   1.000
_cell.length_b   1.000
_cell.length_c   1.000
_cell.angle_alpha   90.00
_cell.angle_beta   90.00
_cell.angle_gamma   90.00
#
_symmetry.space_group_name_H-M   'P 1'
#
loop_
_entity.id
_entity.type
_entity.pdbx_description
1 polymer ?
#
loop_
_entity_poly.entity_id
_entity_poly.type
_entity_poly.pdbx_seq_one_letter_code
_entity_poly.pdbx_strand_id
1 'polypeptide(L)'
;MTSNSAHLTLSLTEDEALVLSAFFARFEKDGEFSLASNAEFIAFSAVSRQIDQRLVQPFQDDYCELVSQARNRLQQGTEGLLPGVQPRSEA
;
A
#
# COMPACT_ATOMS: atom_id res chain seq x y z
N MET A 1 -27.69 0.43 1.02
CA MET A 1 -26.56 0.27 0.08
C MET A 1 -25.48 -0.49 0.81
N THR A 2 -25.32 -1.77 0.52
CA THR A 2 -24.34 -2.64 1.19
C THR A 2 -22.95 -2.28 0.67
N SER A 3 -22.15 -1.58 1.47
CA SER A 3 -20.70 -1.53 1.27
C SER A 3 -20.19 -2.95 1.39
N ASN A 4 -20.03 -3.63 0.25
CA ASN A 4 -19.32 -4.89 0.21
C ASN A 4 -17.85 -4.56 0.43
N SER A 5 -17.42 -4.49 1.69
CA SER A 5 -16.01 -4.38 2.04
C SER A 5 -15.36 -5.70 1.65
N ALA A 6 -15.00 -5.83 0.38
CA ALA A 6 -14.28 -7.00 -0.10
C ALA A 6 -12.94 -7.04 0.63
N HIS A 7 -12.81 -7.99 1.56
CA HIS A 7 -11.59 -8.17 2.33
C HIS A 7 -10.59 -8.98 1.50
N LEU A 8 -9.36 -8.47 1.39
CA LEU A 8 -8.25 -9.17 0.78
C LEU A 8 -7.43 -9.87 1.88
N THR A 9 -7.25 -11.19 1.79
CA THR A 9 -6.38 -11.94 2.72
C THR A 9 -5.01 -12.15 2.10
N LEU A 10 -3.98 -11.50 2.65
CA LEU A 10 -2.59 -11.72 2.22
C LEU A 10 -1.96 -12.86 3.02
N SER A 11 -1.17 -13.69 2.35
CA SER A 11 -0.42 -14.79 2.97
C SER A 11 1.07 -14.49 2.85
N LEU A 12 1.76 -14.36 3.97
CA LEU A 12 3.20 -14.11 4.02
C LEU A 12 3.89 -15.28 4.72
N THR A 13 5.14 -15.55 4.35
CA THR A 13 6.00 -16.41 5.17
C THR A 13 6.37 -15.66 6.47
N GLU A 14 6.83 -16.42 7.48
CA GLU A 14 7.29 -15.83 8.73
C GLU A 14 8.44 -14.83 8.50
N ASP A 15 9.39 -15.16 7.63
CA ASP A 15 10.52 -14.30 7.27
C ASP A 15 10.06 -13.01 6.55
N GLU A 16 9.13 -13.12 5.59
CA GLU A 16 8.57 -11.96 4.90
C GLU A 16 7.86 -11.02 5.87
N ALA A 17 7.06 -11.59 6.78
CA ALA A 17 6.34 -10.82 7.80
C ALA A 17 7.31 -10.11 8.76
N LEU A 18 8.37 -10.79 9.20
CA LEU A 18 9.37 -10.22 10.10
C LEU A 18 10.13 -9.06 9.45
N VAL A 19 10.55 -9.24 8.19
CA VAL A 19 11.25 -8.19 7.43
C VAL A 19 10.35 -6.97 7.21
N LEU A 20 9.08 -7.17 6.82
CA LEU A 20 8.13 -6.07 6.65
C LEU A 20 7.83 -5.37 7.98
N SER A 21 7.72 -6.11 9.09
CA SER A 21 7.54 -5.53 10.42
C SER A 21 8.71 -4.62 10.81
N ALA A 22 9.94 -5.04 10.55
CA ALA A 22 11.13 -4.22 10.83
C ALA A 22 11.16 -2.95 9.94
N PHE A 23 10.79 -3.10 8.66
CA PHE A 23 10.65 -1.98 7.74
C PHE A 23 9.62 -0.96 8.22
N PHE A 24 8.42 -1.38 8.61
CA PHE A 24 7.37 -0.47 9.08
C PHE A 24 7.76 0.24 10.37
N ALA A 25 8.41 -0.46 11.31
CA ALA A 25 8.92 0.15 12.52
C ALA A 25 9.97 1.24 12.23
N ARG A 26 10.84 1.03 11.24
CA ARG A 26 11.80 2.06 10.79
C ARG A 26 11.08 3.24 10.15
N PHE A 27 10.10 2.98 9.28
CA PHE A 27 9.33 4.03 8.62
C PHE A 27 8.56 4.91 9.61
N GLU A 28 7.91 4.31 10.62
CA GLU A 28 7.18 5.07 11.65
C GLU A 28 8.12 5.97 12.47
N LYS A 29 9.35 5.51 12.71
CA LYS A 29 10.34 6.25 13.50
C LYS A 29 10.98 7.39 12.72
N ASP A 30 11.43 7.11 11.50
CA ASP A 30 12.30 8.01 10.73
C ASP A 30 11.52 8.79 9.65
N GLY A 31 10.29 8.37 9.32
CA GLY A 31 9.43 8.97 8.29
C GLY A 31 9.91 8.73 6.86
N GLU A 32 10.99 7.97 6.68
CA GLU A 32 11.62 7.72 5.38
C GLU A 32 11.17 6.37 4.81
N PHE A 33 10.46 6.42 3.69
CA PHE A 33 10.06 5.22 2.96
C PHE A 33 11.18 4.79 2.01
N SER A 34 12.24 4.18 2.54
CA SER A 34 13.36 3.65 1.76
C SER A 34 13.66 2.19 2.09
N LEU A 35 13.97 1.41 1.05
CA LEU A 35 14.32 -0.01 1.17
C LEU A 35 15.81 -0.13 1.49
N ALA A 36 16.14 -0.67 2.66
CA ALA A 36 17.51 -0.81 3.14
C ALA A 36 18.14 -2.14 2.75
N SER A 37 17.35 -3.12 2.30
CA SER A 37 17.86 -4.44 1.90
C SER A 37 17.07 -5.07 0.78
N ASN A 38 17.72 -5.99 0.06
CA ASN A 38 17.06 -6.81 -0.97
C ASN A 38 15.95 -7.68 -0.36
N ALA A 39 16.06 -8.07 0.91
CA ALA A 39 15.02 -8.84 1.59
C ALA A 39 13.73 -8.03 1.75
N GLU A 40 13.84 -6.73 2.07
CA GLU A 40 12.68 -5.83 2.14
C GLU A 40 12.02 -5.68 0.77
N PHE A 41 12.82 -5.53 -0.29
CA PHE A 41 12.31 -5.51 -1.66
C PHE A 41 11.56 -6.80 -2.03
N ILE A 42 12.13 -7.97 -1.70
CA ILE A 42 11.50 -9.27 -1.97
C ILE A 42 10.18 -9.40 -1.20
N ALA A 43 10.16 -9.09 0.09
CA ALA A 43 8.96 -9.18 0.90
C ALA A 43 7.86 -8.21 0.43
N PHE A 44 8.24 -6.97 0.06
CA PHE A 44 7.31 -6.01 -0.52
C PHE A 44 6.77 -6.48 -1.88
N SER A 45 7.62 -7.05 -2.72
CA SER A 45 7.23 -7.63 -4.02
C SER A 45 6.28 -8.81 -3.84
N ALA A 46 6.45 -9.61 -2.80
CA ALA A 46 5.55 -10.72 -2.48
C ALA A 46 4.13 -10.22 -2.13
N VAL A 47 4.01 -9.10 -1.41
CA VAL A 47 2.74 -8.42 -1.15
C VAL A 47 2.14 -7.88 -2.46
N SER A 48 2.92 -7.14 -3.26
CA SER A 48 2.45 -6.55 -4.52
C SER A 48 1.89 -7.63 -5.45
N ARG A 49 2.62 -8.72 -5.65
CA ARG A 49 2.19 -9.84 -6.50
C ARG A 49 0.85 -10.43 -6.07
N GLN A 50 0.60 -10.56 -4.77
CA GLN A 50 -0.67 -11.08 -4.26
C GLN A 50 -1.85 -10.13 -4.46
N ILE A 51 -1.57 -8.82 -4.50
CA ILE A 51 -2.56 -7.81 -4.83
C ILE A 51 -2.88 -7.88 -6.33
N ASP A 52 -1.85 -7.90 -7.18
CA ASP A 52 -1.99 -7.95 -8.64
C ASP A 52 -2.72 -9.21 -9.12
N GLN A 53 -2.49 -10.35 -8.45
CA GLN A 53 -3.19 -11.60 -8.77
C GLN A 53 -4.68 -11.58 -8.44
N ARG A 54 -5.12 -10.70 -7.55
CA ARG A 54 -6.50 -10.67 -7.05
C ARG A 54 -7.29 -9.46 -7.53
N LEU A 55 -6.62 -8.38 -7.88
CA LEU A 55 -7.27 -7.20 -8.46
C LEU A 55 -7.44 -7.40 -9.96
N VAL A 56 -8.69 -7.49 -10.39
CA VAL A 56 -9.08 -7.47 -11.82
C VAL A 56 -9.29 -6.03 -12.31
N GLN A 57 -9.47 -5.09 -11.38
CA GLN A 57 -9.76 -3.68 -11.62
C GLN A 57 -8.74 -2.96 -12.51
N PRO A 58 -7.43 -3.26 -12.50
CA PRO A 58 -6.46 -2.65 -13.42
C PRO A 58 -6.77 -2.84 -14.90
N PHE A 59 -7.63 -3.82 -15.26
CA PHE A 59 -8.07 -4.09 -16.62
C PHE A 59 -9.44 -3.47 -16.96
N GLN A 60 -10.03 -2.69 -16.04
CA GLN A 60 -11.29 -1.99 -16.26
C GLN A 60 -11.04 -0.59 -16.81
N ASP A 61 -11.89 -0.15 -17.75
CA ASP A 61 -11.75 1.16 -18.40
C ASP A 61 -11.87 2.34 -17.41
N ASP A 62 -12.55 2.12 -16.28
CA ASP A 62 -12.77 3.08 -15.20
C ASP A 62 -11.74 2.97 -14.05
N TYR A 63 -10.65 2.23 -14.23
CA TYR A 63 -9.64 1.98 -13.18
C TYR A 63 -9.14 3.28 -12.50
N CYS A 64 -8.88 4.33 -13.28
CA CYS A 64 -8.45 5.63 -12.75
C CYS A 64 -9.49 6.26 -11.81
N GLU A 65 -10.77 6.12 -12.15
CA GLU A 65 -11.88 6.62 -11.31
C GLU A 65 -12.03 5.77 -10.06
N LEU A 66 -11.94 4.43 -10.18
CA LEU A 66 -11.99 3.50 -9.05
C LEU A 66 -10.88 3.78 -8.03
N VAL A 67 -9.66 4.00 -8.50
CA VAL A 67 -8.51 4.36 -7.66
C VAL A 67 -8.71 5.71 -7.00
N SER A 68 -9.22 6.71 -7.72
CA SER A 68 -9.48 8.05 -7.17
C SER A 68 -10.54 8.01 -6.07
N GLN A 69 -11.63 7.28 -6.30
CA GLN A 69 -12.67 7.09 -5.30
C GLN A 69 -12.14 6.30 -4.08
N ALA A 70 -11.30 5.28 -4.29
CA ALA A 70 -10.68 4.53 -3.20
C ALA A 70 -9.77 5.41 -2.35
N ARG A 71 -8.93 6.25 -2.98
CA ARG A 71 -8.08 7.23 -2.27
C ARG A 71 -8.92 8.19 -1.45
N ASN A 72 -9.97 8.78 -2.04
CA ASN A 72 -10.87 9.68 -1.34
C ASN A 72 -11.51 9.01 -0.12
N ARG A 73 -11.98 7.77 -0.24
CA ARG A 73 -12.53 7.01 0.90
C ARG A 73 -11.49 6.75 2.00
N LEU A 74 -10.23 6.47 1.64
CA LEU A 74 -9.16 6.19 2.61
C LEU A 74 -8.62 7.46 3.30
N GLN A 75 -8.71 8.62 2.65
CA GLN A 75 -8.26 9.90 3.20
C GLN A 75 -9.36 10.63 3.99
N GLN A 76 -10.60 10.11 4.01
CA GLN A 76 -11.68 10.67 4.82
C GLN A 76 -11.30 10.65 6.30
N GLY A 77 -11.19 11.84 6.91
CA GLY A 77 -10.84 12.00 8.32
C GLY A 77 -9.35 12.22 8.59
N THR A 78 -8.50 12.27 7.55
CA THR A 78 -7.10 12.65 7.70
C THR A 78 -6.92 14.15 7.52
N GLU A 79 -6.31 14.82 8.51
CA GLU A 79 -5.93 16.23 8.43
C GLU A 79 -4.41 16.35 8.20
N GLY A 80 -4.02 17.07 7.13
CA GLY A 80 -2.60 17.33 6.82
C GLY A 80 -1.89 16.20 6.04
N LEU A 81 -0.55 16.32 5.95
CA LEU A 81 0.31 15.33 5.29
C LEU A 81 0.75 14.28 6.31
N LEU A 82 0.58 13.00 5.98
CA LEU A 82 1.09 11.89 6.78
C LEU A 82 2.62 11.71 6.57
N PRO A 83 3.32 11.04 7.50
CA PRO A 83 4.75 10.72 7.34
C PRO A 83 5.06 10.10 5.98
N GLY A 84 6.16 10.52 5.37
CA GLY A 84 6.58 10.05 4.04
C GLY A 84 5.75 10.55 2.85
N VAL A 85 4.66 11.30 3.07
CA VAL A 85 3.86 11.88 1.97
C VAL A 85 4.42 13.25 1.60
N GLN A 86 5.04 13.33 0.43
CA GLN A 86 5.44 14.60 -0.19
C GLN A 86 4.38 14.99 -1.23
N PRO A 87 3.84 16.22 -1.20
CA PRO A 87 2.97 16.69 -2.27
C PRO A 87 3.78 16.63 -3.56
N ARG A 88 3.23 15.99 -4.60
CA ARG A 88 3.89 15.93 -5.90
C ARG A 88 4.10 17.36 -6.37
N SER A 89 5.33 17.83 -6.41
CA SER A 89 5.67 19.08 -7.08
C SER A 89 5.34 18.87 -8.56
N GLU A 90 4.32 19.55 -9.07
CA GLU A 90 4.12 19.66 -10.50
C GLU A 90 5.36 20.37 -11.07
N ALA A 91 6.08 19.67 -11.95
CA ALA A 91 7.12 20.21 -12.81
C ALA A 91 6.61 20.19 -14.24
#